data_AF-S9PM08-F1
#
_entry.id   AF-S9PM08-F1
#
_cell.length_a   1.000
_cell.length_b   1.000
_cell.length_c   1.000
_cell.angle_alpha   90.00
_cell.angle_beta   90.00
_cell.angle_gamma   90.00
#
_symmetry.space_group_name_H-M   'P 1'
#
loop_
_entity.id
_entity.type
_entity.pdbx_description
1 polymer ?
#
loop_
_entity_poly.entity_id
_entity_poly.type
_entity_poly.pdbx_seq_one_letter_code
_entity_poly.pdbx_strand_id
1 'polypeptide(L)'
;MSNLTLKTLGLMSLTCAALTGCGEGMPEAVTTSTATAEQELAWPFPFPTPEELEQRARYLNYLSQAGFTNPSELRTTKEIVACDTYVSQGAGTFNSGVTRDCVYQATEYGWGIESVRLEVLQNRNGRGSYTYNTLAEGGQFNFNVQEIGDKWNVALELAAKAADIEVQKKLQIDYQRHMERTLALSANKNTVHLQVTANGGLFEKSEIHVKVYATLVRLQ
;
A
#
# COMPACT_ATOMS: atom_id res chain seq x y z
N MET A 1 49.61 26.45 -24.23
CA MET A 1 50.59 26.34 -23.13
C MET A 1 49.87 25.68 -21.96
N SER A 2 49.94 24.36 -21.87
CA SER A 2 50.76 23.58 -20.91
C SER A 2 49.91 23.23 -19.67
N ASN A 3 49.22 22.08 -19.60
CA ASN A 3 49.68 20.72 -19.26
C ASN A 3 50.60 20.61 -18.03
N LEU A 4 50.11 19.90 -16.99
CA LEU A 4 50.85 19.21 -15.91
C LEU A 4 49.87 18.21 -15.23
N THR A 5 49.76 16.94 -15.63
CA THR A 5 50.51 15.69 -15.26
C THR A 5 50.54 15.26 -13.78
N LEU A 6 49.86 14.10 -13.51
CA LEU A 6 50.31 12.85 -12.82
C LEU A 6 50.68 12.90 -11.31
N LYS A 7 50.51 11.88 -10.42
CA LYS A 7 50.54 10.40 -10.53
C LYS A 7 50.14 9.72 -9.18
N THR A 8 49.44 8.58 -9.23
CA THR A 8 49.54 7.29 -8.45
C THR A 8 49.93 7.21 -6.96
N LEU A 9 49.21 6.34 -6.21
CA LEU A 9 49.62 5.23 -5.29
C LEU A 9 48.55 5.07 -4.18
N GLY A 10 48.10 3.89 -3.71
CA GLY A 10 48.49 2.50 -3.89
C GLY A 10 47.53 1.58 -3.09
N LEU A 11 47.57 0.28 -3.42
CA LEU A 11 46.87 -0.85 -2.80
C LEU A 11 47.08 -0.93 -1.26
N MET A 12 46.15 -1.59 -0.55
CA MET A 12 46.41 -2.88 0.14
C MET A 12 45.17 -3.41 0.86
N SER A 13 44.90 -4.68 0.57
CA SER A 13 44.00 -5.64 1.20
C SER A 13 44.30 -5.92 2.68
N LEU A 14 43.27 -6.21 3.48
CA LEU A 14 43.41 -6.87 4.78
C LEU A 14 42.35 -7.97 4.95
N THR A 15 42.77 -9.20 4.64
CA THR A 15 42.26 -10.45 5.19
C THR A 15 42.72 -10.61 6.64
N CYS A 16 41.87 -11.14 7.52
CA CYS A 16 42.32 -11.68 8.80
C CYS A 16 41.73 -13.09 8.99
N ALA A 17 42.62 -14.08 8.96
CA ALA A 17 42.36 -15.44 9.38
C ALA A 17 43.10 -15.68 10.70
N ALA A 18 42.38 -16.32 11.63
CA ALA A 18 42.80 -17.23 12.69
C ALA A 18 44.06 -16.92 13.52
N LEU A 19 43.88 -16.86 14.85
CA LEU A 19 44.83 -17.41 15.82
C LEU A 19 44.10 -17.95 17.06
N THR A 20 44.36 -19.22 17.32
CA THR A 20 44.00 -20.08 18.45
C THR A 20 44.77 -19.74 19.73
N GLY A 21 44.20 -20.06 20.90
CA GLY A 21 44.94 -20.15 22.17
C GLY A 21 44.19 -20.90 23.29
N CYS A 22 44.75 -22.08 23.66
CA CYS A 22 44.69 -22.84 24.93
C CYS A 22 43.30 -23.40 25.39
N GLY A 23 43.05 -24.71 25.53
CA GLY A 23 43.66 -25.71 26.46
C GLY A 23 42.95 -25.59 27.84
N GLU A 24 42.36 -26.57 28.53
CA GLU A 24 42.37 -28.05 28.59
C GLU A 24 41.06 -28.54 29.27
N GLY A 25 40.61 -29.78 29.03
CA GLY A 25 39.55 -30.45 29.81
C GLY A 25 38.80 -31.55 29.04
N MET A 26 39.02 -32.81 29.42
CA MET A 26 38.58 -34.05 28.76
C MET A 26 37.23 -34.61 29.32
N PRO A 27 36.68 -35.77 28.89
CA PRO A 27 35.34 -35.90 28.28
C PRO A 27 34.29 -36.70 29.09
N GLU A 28 33.11 -36.91 28.47
CA GLU A 28 31.94 -37.74 28.85
C GLU A 28 30.95 -37.09 29.84
N ALA A 29 29.63 -37.07 29.61
CA ALA A 29 28.80 -38.16 29.12
C ALA A 29 27.72 -37.73 28.11
N VAL A 30 27.49 -38.61 27.14
CA VAL A 30 26.28 -38.66 26.33
C VAL A 30 25.13 -39.11 27.23
N THR A 31 24.23 -38.20 27.57
CA THR A 31 22.85 -38.57 27.92
C THR A 31 21.97 -38.27 26.73
N THR A 32 21.72 -39.33 25.96
CA THR A 32 20.64 -39.42 24.99
C THR A 32 19.32 -39.23 25.74
N SER A 33 18.70 -38.06 25.61
CA SER A 33 17.29 -37.87 25.90
C SER A 33 16.60 -37.58 24.57
N THR A 34 16.25 -38.64 23.87
CA THR A 34 15.29 -38.60 22.78
C THR A 34 13.92 -38.16 23.28
N ALA A 35 13.37 -37.17 22.58
CA ALA A 35 11.94 -36.90 22.38
C ALA A 35 11.11 -36.48 23.61
N THR A 36 10.76 -35.19 23.64
CA THR A 36 9.46 -34.74 23.10
C THR A 36 9.61 -33.29 22.64
N ALA A 37 9.73 -33.12 21.33
CA ALA A 37 9.48 -31.84 20.69
C ALA A 37 7.96 -31.60 20.71
N GLU A 38 7.44 -31.06 21.79
CA GLU A 38 6.26 -30.19 21.72
C GLU A 38 6.78 -28.77 21.53
N GLN A 39 7.32 -28.53 20.34
CA GLN A 39 7.47 -27.17 19.84
C GLN A 39 6.05 -26.74 19.47
N GLU A 40 5.28 -26.31 20.47
CA GLU A 40 4.08 -25.54 20.26
C GLU A 40 4.45 -24.44 19.27
N LEU A 41 3.82 -24.48 18.10
CA LEU A 41 3.81 -23.40 17.13
C LEU A 41 3.10 -22.21 17.79
N ALA A 42 3.80 -21.53 18.70
CA ALA A 42 3.42 -20.23 19.21
C ALA A 42 3.47 -19.28 18.01
N TRP A 43 2.31 -19.09 17.38
CA TRP A 43 2.08 -17.99 16.47
C TRP A 43 2.61 -16.71 17.13
N PRO A 44 3.48 -15.93 16.47
CA PRO A 44 4.18 -14.82 17.11
C PRO A 44 3.30 -13.56 17.17
N PHE A 45 2.03 -13.71 17.54
CA PHE A 45 1.15 -12.59 17.82
C PHE A 45 0.72 -12.70 19.28
N PRO A 46 1.21 -11.81 20.17
CA PRO A 46 0.63 -11.72 21.50
C PRO A 46 -0.87 -11.45 21.33
N PHE A 47 -1.70 -12.30 21.89
CA PHE A 47 -3.11 -11.98 22.03
C PHE A 47 -3.22 -10.66 22.79
N PRO A 48 -4.07 -9.71 22.34
CA PRO A 48 -4.19 -8.43 23.00
C PRO A 48 -4.58 -8.64 24.46
N THR A 49 -3.99 -7.86 25.35
CA THR A 49 -4.32 -7.94 26.77
C THR A 49 -5.77 -7.48 27.00
N PRO A 50 -6.43 -7.90 28.10
CA PRO A 50 -7.75 -7.39 28.46
C PRO A 50 -7.80 -5.86 28.50
N GLU A 51 -6.73 -5.22 28.99
CA GLU A 51 -6.59 -3.76 29.04
C GLU A 51 -6.56 -3.12 27.64
N GLU A 52 -5.84 -3.73 26.69
CA GLU A 52 -5.82 -3.28 25.28
C GLU A 52 -7.19 -3.44 24.61
N LEU A 53 -7.91 -4.52 24.93
CA LEU A 53 -9.27 -4.75 24.43
C LEU A 53 -10.26 -3.70 24.97
N GLU A 54 -10.17 -3.37 26.26
CA GLU A 54 -10.99 -2.33 26.88
C GLU A 54 -10.67 -0.93 26.34
N GLN A 55 -9.39 -0.58 26.20
CA GLN A 55 -8.97 0.68 25.58
C GLN A 55 -9.50 0.79 24.14
N ARG A 56 -9.42 -0.30 23.36
CA ARG A 56 -9.96 -0.34 21.99
C ARG A 56 -11.47 -0.17 21.98
N ALA A 57 -12.20 -0.80 22.90
CA ALA A 57 -13.64 -0.64 23.01
C ALA A 57 -14.03 0.82 23.33
N ARG A 58 -13.34 1.46 24.28
CA ARG A 58 -13.55 2.89 24.60
C ARG A 58 -13.24 3.80 23.43
N TYR A 59 -12.12 3.57 22.74
CA TYR A 59 -11.74 4.30 21.52
C TYR A 59 -12.84 4.23 20.46
N LEU A 60 -13.33 3.03 20.13
CA LEU A 60 -14.39 2.85 19.14
C LEU A 60 -15.72 3.46 19.59
N ASN A 61 -16.01 3.44 20.90
CA ASN A 61 -17.20 4.06 21.46
C ASN A 61 -17.18 5.59 21.29
N TYR A 62 -16.06 6.27 21.56
CA TYR A 62 -15.98 7.73 21.35
C TYR A 62 -16.13 8.12 19.88
N LEU A 63 -15.56 7.35 18.95
CA LEU A 63 -15.76 7.57 17.52
C LEU A 63 -17.23 7.33 17.10
N SER A 64 -17.85 6.26 17.60
CA SER A 64 -19.27 5.97 17.35
C SER A 64 -20.16 7.14 17.82
N GLN A 65 -19.95 7.62 19.05
CA GLN A 65 -20.69 8.77 19.61
C GLN A 65 -20.44 10.08 18.86
N ALA A 66 -19.26 10.24 18.28
CA ALA A 66 -18.96 11.37 17.40
C ALA A 66 -19.63 11.28 16.01
N GLY A 67 -20.32 10.17 15.70
CA GLY A 67 -21.08 10.02 14.47
C GLY A 67 -20.32 9.34 13.32
N PHE A 68 -19.25 8.60 13.62
CA PHE A 68 -18.65 7.67 12.65
C PHE A 68 -19.54 6.44 12.50
N THR A 69 -20.00 6.14 11.28
CA THR A 69 -20.97 5.06 11.02
C THR A 69 -20.42 3.68 11.34
N ASN A 70 -19.17 3.42 10.95
CA ASN A 70 -18.45 2.17 11.21
C ASN A 70 -17.03 2.49 11.68
N PRO A 71 -16.84 2.90 12.95
CA PRO A 71 -15.54 3.37 13.43
C PRO A 71 -14.46 2.28 13.40
N SER A 72 -14.86 1.00 13.44
CA SER A 72 -13.97 -0.15 13.29
C SER A 72 -13.38 -0.29 11.89
N GLU A 73 -14.01 0.30 10.88
CA GLU A 73 -13.58 0.21 9.49
C GLU A 73 -12.69 1.39 9.09
N LEU A 74 -12.51 2.40 9.94
CA LEU A 74 -11.62 3.53 9.61
C LEU A 74 -10.22 3.02 9.26
N ARG A 75 -9.69 3.51 8.14
CA ARG A 75 -8.40 3.11 7.54
C ARG A 75 -8.32 1.67 7.05
N THR A 76 -9.41 0.91 7.05
CA THR A 76 -9.44 -0.36 6.33
C THR A 76 -9.18 -0.11 4.85
N THR A 77 -8.48 -1.04 4.22
CA THR A 77 -8.21 -1.00 2.80
C THR A 77 -8.87 -2.18 2.10
N LYS A 78 -9.24 -1.98 0.84
CA LYS A 78 -9.70 -3.07 -0.05
C LYS A 78 -9.14 -2.88 -1.44
N GLU A 79 -8.73 -3.96 -2.08
CA GLU A 79 -8.30 -3.95 -3.47
C GLU A 79 -9.51 -4.29 -4.37
N ILE A 80 -9.65 -3.58 -5.47
CA ILE A 80 -10.65 -3.84 -6.51
C ILE A 80 -10.01 -3.81 -7.89
N VAL A 81 -10.63 -4.46 -8.86
CA VAL A 81 -10.28 -4.29 -10.28
C VAL A 81 -10.94 -3.00 -10.76
N ALA A 82 -10.15 -1.95 -10.95
CA ALA A 82 -10.62 -0.67 -11.46
C ALA A 82 -10.87 -0.73 -12.97
N CYS A 83 -9.92 -1.30 -13.72
CA CYS A 83 -10.05 -1.48 -15.17
C CYS A 83 -9.55 -2.85 -15.60
N ASP A 84 -10.24 -3.45 -16.56
CA ASP A 84 -9.86 -4.70 -17.22
C ASP A 84 -10.09 -4.54 -18.73
N THR A 85 -9.02 -4.21 -19.47
CA THR A 85 -9.12 -3.83 -20.88
C THR A 85 -8.32 -4.77 -21.75
N TYR A 86 -9.03 -5.49 -22.62
CA TYR A 86 -8.46 -6.28 -23.70
C TYR A 86 -8.72 -5.61 -25.05
N VAL A 87 -7.67 -5.51 -25.88
CA VAL A 87 -7.72 -4.95 -27.23
C VAL A 87 -6.96 -5.85 -28.19
N SER A 88 -7.55 -6.09 -29.35
CA SER A 88 -6.93 -6.87 -30.43
C SER A 88 -7.12 -6.19 -31.77
N GLN A 89 -6.07 -6.23 -32.60
CA GLN A 89 -6.13 -5.84 -34.00
C GLN A 89 -5.56 -6.99 -34.85
N GLY A 90 -6.27 -7.33 -35.94
CA GLY A 90 -5.86 -8.39 -36.86
C GLY A 90 -4.58 -8.06 -37.63
N ALA A 91 -4.18 -8.96 -38.54
CA ALA A 91 -3.11 -8.69 -39.50
C ALA A 91 -3.67 -7.91 -40.70
N GLY A 92 -2.92 -6.93 -41.20
CA GLY A 92 -3.33 -6.10 -42.34
C GLY A 92 -2.62 -4.75 -42.38
N THR A 93 -2.80 -4.00 -43.47
CA THR A 93 -2.37 -2.61 -43.58
C THR A 93 -3.39 -1.70 -42.89
N PHE A 94 -3.07 -1.24 -41.68
CA PHE A 94 -3.87 -0.27 -40.94
C PHE A 94 -3.16 1.08 -40.89
N ASN A 95 -3.92 2.16 -41.04
CA ASN A 95 -3.39 3.52 -40.90
C ASN A 95 -3.35 3.98 -39.42
N SER A 96 -3.98 3.23 -38.50
CA SER A 96 -3.99 3.50 -37.06
C SER A 96 -4.22 2.23 -36.24
N GLY A 97 -3.75 2.24 -34.99
CA GLY A 97 -4.06 1.20 -33.99
C GLY A 97 -5.53 1.22 -33.56
N VAL A 98 -5.99 0.14 -32.91
CA VAL A 98 -7.28 0.09 -32.22
C VAL A 98 -7.06 0.48 -30.77
N THR A 99 -7.75 1.51 -30.28
CA THR A 99 -7.65 2.00 -28.91
C THR A 99 -8.96 1.76 -28.16
N ARG A 100 -8.87 1.40 -26.88
CA ARG A 100 -9.99 1.37 -25.94
C ARG A 100 -9.63 2.08 -24.66
N ASP A 101 -10.59 2.85 -24.16
CA ASP A 101 -10.49 3.57 -22.90
C ASP A 101 -11.35 2.88 -21.83
N CYS A 102 -10.84 2.90 -20.60
CA CYS A 102 -11.56 2.51 -19.40
C CYS A 102 -11.41 3.61 -18.36
N VAL A 103 -12.53 4.01 -17.76
CA VAL A 103 -12.58 4.99 -16.69
C VAL A 103 -13.28 4.37 -15.51
N TYR A 104 -12.60 4.32 -14.38
CA TYR A 104 -13.18 3.94 -13.10
C TYR A 104 -13.23 5.14 -12.19
N GLN A 105 -14.35 5.37 -11.52
CA GLN A 105 -14.50 6.38 -10.49
C GLN A 105 -14.98 5.71 -9.20
N ALA A 106 -14.27 5.95 -8.10
CA ALA A 106 -14.72 5.54 -6.79
C ALA A 106 -15.91 6.42 -6.36
N THR A 107 -17.11 5.85 -6.37
CA THR A 107 -18.37 6.51 -6.00
C THR A 107 -18.86 6.12 -4.60
N GLU A 108 -18.22 5.14 -3.97
CA GLU A 108 -18.62 4.66 -2.65
C GLU A 108 -18.30 5.70 -1.58
N TYR A 109 -19.34 6.15 -0.88
CA TYR A 109 -19.20 7.14 0.16
C TYR A 109 -18.26 6.67 1.27
N GLY A 110 -17.33 7.53 1.69
CA GLY A 110 -16.37 7.20 2.71
C GLY A 110 -15.15 6.40 2.23
N TRP A 111 -15.03 6.08 0.93
CA TRP A 111 -13.84 5.43 0.37
C TRP A 111 -13.08 6.32 -0.62
N GLY A 112 -11.75 6.29 -0.54
CA GLY A 112 -10.86 6.99 -1.47
C GLY A 112 -9.82 6.06 -2.07
N ILE A 113 -9.39 6.32 -3.30
CA ILE A 113 -8.29 5.59 -3.94
C ILE A 113 -6.98 6.00 -3.29
N GLU A 114 -6.33 5.07 -2.59
CA GLU A 114 -5.03 5.26 -1.93
C GLU A 114 -3.88 5.01 -2.90
N SER A 115 -3.97 3.94 -3.68
CA SER A 115 -2.92 3.55 -4.62
C SER A 115 -3.50 2.78 -5.80
N VAL A 116 -2.72 2.72 -6.89
CA VAL A 116 -3.10 2.02 -8.11
C VAL A 116 -1.92 1.16 -8.56
N ARG A 117 -2.20 -0.09 -8.95
CA ARG A 117 -1.23 -1.03 -9.51
C ARG A 117 -1.69 -1.46 -10.89
N LEU A 118 -0.81 -1.40 -11.87
CA LEU A 118 -1.07 -1.84 -13.24
C LEU A 118 -0.39 -3.18 -13.51
N GLU A 119 -1.07 -4.05 -14.24
CA GLU A 119 -0.58 -5.36 -14.66
C GLU A 119 -0.88 -5.60 -16.14
N VAL A 120 0.17 -5.86 -16.92
CA VAL A 120 0.03 -6.22 -18.35
C VAL A 120 0.00 -7.73 -18.45
N LEU A 121 -1.19 -8.30 -18.60
CA LEU A 121 -1.39 -9.75 -18.67
C LEU A 121 -0.95 -10.33 -20.02
N GLN A 122 -1.08 -9.53 -21.08
CA GLN A 122 -0.71 -9.93 -22.43
C GLN A 122 -0.23 -8.71 -23.21
N ASN A 123 0.87 -8.85 -23.95
CA ASN A 123 1.24 -7.92 -25.02
C ASN A 123 1.91 -8.73 -26.14
N ARG A 124 1.09 -9.26 -27.04
CA ARG A 124 1.57 -10.12 -28.11
C ARG A 124 2.41 -9.31 -29.09
N ASN A 125 3.61 -9.81 -29.35
CA ASN A 125 4.60 -9.22 -30.27
C ASN A 125 5.07 -7.81 -29.85
N GLY A 126 4.77 -7.36 -28.63
CA GLY A 126 5.19 -6.05 -28.12
C GLY A 126 4.60 -4.85 -28.87
N ARG A 127 3.55 -5.05 -29.68
CA ARG A 127 2.96 -4.00 -30.53
C ARG A 127 1.81 -3.24 -29.86
N GLY A 128 1.39 -3.67 -28.67
CA GLY A 128 0.44 -2.93 -27.86
C GLY A 128 1.12 -1.85 -27.02
N SER A 129 0.43 -0.72 -26.84
CA SER A 129 0.81 0.33 -25.91
C SER A 129 -0.35 0.62 -24.95
N TYR A 130 -0.02 1.20 -23.80
CA TYR A 130 -1.01 1.67 -22.84
C TYR A 130 -0.55 2.97 -22.22
N THR A 131 -1.49 3.76 -21.76
CA THR A 131 -1.25 4.97 -20.98
C THR A 131 -2.27 4.97 -19.86
N TYR A 132 -1.80 5.10 -18.63
CA TYR A 132 -2.68 5.24 -17.48
C TYR A 132 -2.38 6.58 -16.82
N ASN A 133 -3.43 7.21 -16.30
CA ASN A 133 -3.30 8.40 -15.48
C ASN A 133 -4.33 8.33 -14.36
N THR A 134 -3.93 8.75 -13.16
CA THR A 134 -4.85 9.00 -12.04
C THR A 134 -5.55 10.36 -12.18
N LEU A 135 -5.39 11.03 -13.33
CA LEU A 135 -6.07 12.25 -13.71
C LEU A 135 -6.93 12.02 -14.95
N ALA A 136 -8.25 11.95 -14.75
CA ALA A 136 -9.18 12.42 -15.76
C ALA A 136 -9.97 13.61 -15.20
N GLU A 137 -10.03 14.68 -15.98
CA GLU A 137 -10.83 15.88 -15.74
C GLU A 137 -12.26 15.52 -15.34
N GLY A 138 -12.78 16.11 -14.25
CA GLY A 138 -14.20 16.04 -13.90
C GLY A 138 -14.63 15.13 -12.73
N GLY A 139 -13.74 14.36 -12.11
CA GLY A 139 -14.08 13.60 -10.90
C GLY A 139 -14.18 14.49 -9.66
N GLN A 140 -15.38 14.89 -9.24
CA GLN A 140 -15.57 15.54 -7.94
C GLN A 140 -15.31 14.53 -6.82
N PHE A 141 -14.29 14.82 -6.01
CA PHE A 141 -13.99 14.13 -4.76
C PHE A 141 -14.77 14.85 -3.64
N ASN A 142 -15.98 14.38 -3.32
CA ASN A 142 -16.81 15.01 -2.29
C ASN A 142 -16.56 14.36 -0.92
N PHE A 143 -15.48 14.79 -0.27
CA PHE A 143 -15.32 14.60 1.16
C PHE A 143 -15.42 15.95 1.86
N ASN A 144 -16.35 16.07 2.81
CA ASN A 144 -16.43 17.25 3.65
C ASN A 144 -15.36 17.16 4.73
N VAL A 145 -14.16 17.64 4.41
CA VAL A 145 -12.99 17.64 5.32
C VAL A 145 -13.31 18.33 6.64
N GLN A 146 -14.14 19.38 6.61
CA GLN A 146 -14.57 20.08 7.82
C GLN A 146 -15.46 19.19 8.69
N GLU A 147 -16.48 18.54 8.11
CA GLU A 147 -17.36 17.63 8.85
C GLU A 147 -16.59 16.47 9.50
N ILE A 148 -15.60 15.91 8.79
CA ILE A 148 -14.73 14.86 9.35
C ILE A 148 -13.90 15.40 10.50
N GLY A 149 -13.29 16.59 10.34
CA GLY A 149 -12.53 17.26 11.40
C GLY A 149 -13.39 17.52 12.65
N ASP A 150 -14.63 17.97 12.45
CA ASP A 150 -15.57 18.22 13.54
C ASP A 150 -15.91 16.94 14.31
N LYS A 151 -16.14 15.81 13.61
CA LYS A 151 -16.37 14.50 14.24
C LYS A 151 -15.15 14.05 15.05
N TRP A 152 -13.93 14.20 14.52
CA TRP A 152 -12.71 13.88 15.28
C TRP A 152 -12.57 14.75 16.53
N ASN A 153 -12.87 16.05 16.43
CA ASN A 153 -12.84 16.96 17.57
C ASN A 153 -13.87 16.56 18.64
N VAL A 154 -15.08 16.18 18.25
CA VAL A 154 -16.10 15.67 19.19
C VAL A 154 -15.61 14.41 19.91
N ALA A 155 -14.99 13.46 19.21
CA ALA A 155 -14.43 12.26 19.83
C ALA A 155 -13.33 12.60 20.87
N LEU A 156 -12.46 13.55 20.54
CA LEU A 156 -11.42 14.06 21.44
C LEU A 156 -12.02 14.73 22.69
N GLU A 157 -13.06 15.54 22.52
CA GLU A 157 -13.77 16.17 23.63
C GLU A 157 -14.46 15.17 24.54
N LEU A 158 -15.07 14.11 23.98
CA LEU A 158 -15.70 13.05 24.76
C LEU A 158 -14.68 12.29 25.61
N ALA A 159 -13.53 11.94 25.05
CA ALA A 159 -12.44 11.29 25.78
C ALA A 159 -11.86 12.20 26.88
N ALA A 160 -11.69 13.49 26.59
CA ALA A 160 -11.23 14.47 27.57
C ALA A 160 -12.21 14.64 28.74
N LYS A 161 -13.52 14.70 28.47
CA LYS A 161 -14.57 14.78 29.50
C LYS A 161 -14.59 13.55 30.41
N ALA A 162 -14.26 12.39 29.88
CA ALA A 162 -14.15 11.14 30.63
C ALA A 162 -12.80 10.98 31.37
N ALA A 163 -11.87 11.94 31.24
CA ALA A 163 -10.50 11.86 31.75
C ALA A 163 -9.71 10.64 31.25
N ASP A 164 -10.03 10.13 30.05
CA ASP A 164 -9.37 8.97 29.42
C ASP A 164 -8.13 9.41 28.62
N ILE A 165 -7.04 9.67 29.35
CA ILE A 165 -5.80 10.27 28.81
C ILE A 165 -5.18 9.38 27.72
N GLU A 166 -5.25 8.07 27.86
CA GLU A 166 -4.64 7.12 26.92
C GLU A 166 -5.39 7.10 25.58
N VAL A 167 -6.73 6.99 25.63
CA VAL A 167 -7.56 7.00 24.44
C VAL A 167 -7.54 8.38 23.77
N GLN A 168 -7.52 9.47 24.54
CA GLN A 168 -7.39 10.83 24.00
C GLN A 168 -6.09 11.00 23.19
N LYS A 169 -4.94 10.57 23.74
CA LYS A 169 -3.65 10.62 23.01
C LYS A 169 -3.71 9.80 21.73
N LYS A 170 -4.29 8.60 21.78
CA LYS A 170 -4.45 7.73 20.61
C LYS A 170 -5.32 8.39 19.54
N LEU A 171 -6.48 8.94 19.92
CA LEU A 171 -7.36 9.68 19.03
C LEU A 171 -6.65 10.88 18.39
N GLN A 172 -5.81 11.61 19.14
CA GLN A 172 -5.10 12.78 18.63
C GLN A 172 -4.06 12.41 17.56
N ILE A 173 -3.26 11.37 17.83
CA ILE A 173 -2.31 10.83 16.85
C ILE A 173 -3.07 10.34 15.61
N ASP A 174 -4.20 9.66 15.82
CA ASP A 174 -4.96 9.11 14.71
C ASP A 174 -5.65 10.17 13.87
N TYR A 175 -6.14 11.23 14.50
CA TYR A 175 -6.69 12.39 13.83
C TYR A 175 -5.64 13.06 12.95
N GLN A 176 -4.44 13.33 13.46
CA GLN A 176 -3.34 13.93 12.68
C GLN A 176 -3.01 13.10 11.43
N ARG A 177 -2.76 11.80 11.62
CA ARG A 177 -2.49 10.87 10.51
C ARG A 177 -3.64 10.79 9.51
N HIS A 178 -4.88 10.86 10.01
CA HIS A 178 -6.07 10.82 9.17
C HIS A 178 -6.19 12.10 8.32
N MET A 179 -5.90 13.27 8.89
CA MET A 179 -5.91 14.54 8.18
C MET A 179 -4.80 14.64 7.14
N GLU A 180 -3.57 14.24 7.48
CA GLU A 180 -2.45 14.16 6.53
C GLU A 180 -2.80 13.29 5.32
N ARG A 181 -3.35 12.10 5.59
CA ARG A 181 -3.81 11.18 4.54
C ARG A 181 -4.94 11.77 3.72
N THR A 182 -5.96 12.34 4.37
CA THR A 182 -7.11 12.94 3.68
C THR A 182 -6.69 14.09 2.76
N LEU A 183 -5.77 14.94 3.21
CA LEU A 183 -5.19 16.01 2.39
C LEU A 183 -4.40 15.43 1.20
N ALA A 184 -3.53 14.45 1.42
CA ALA A 184 -2.77 13.80 0.36
C ALA A 184 -3.69 13.14 -0.69
N LEU A 185 -4.81 12.54 -0.26
CA LEU A 185 -5.77 11.90 -1.14
C LEU A 185 -6.72 12.88 -1.82
N SER A 186 -7.08 13.99 -1.17
CA SER A 186 -7.92 15.04 -1.78
C SER A 186 -7.27 15.68 -3.01
N ALA A 187 -5.93 15.65 -3.10
CA ALA A 187 -5.17 16.10 -4.25
C ALA A 187 -5.28 15.12 -5.45
N ASN A 188 -5.57 13.84 -5.20
CA ASN A 188 -5.80 12.83 -6.23
C ASN A 188 -7.29 12.75 -6.57
N LYS A 189 -7.62 12.90 -7.85
CA LYS A 189 -8.99 12.71 -8.32
C LYS A 189 -9.32 11.22 -8.14
N ASN A 190 -10.48 10.89 -7.57
CA ASN A 190 -10.93 9.51 -7.25
C ASN A 190 -11.22 8.66 -8.51
N THR A 191 -10.45 8.86 -9.57
CA THR A 191 -10.71 8.37 -10.91
C THR A 191 -9.43 7.78 -11.48
N VAL A 192 -9.55 6.58 -12.03
CA VAL A 192 -8.52 5.91 -12.81
C VAL A 192 -8.92 5.99 -14.28
N HIS A 193 -8.04 6.52 -15.11
CA HIS A 193 -8.19 6.49 -16.56
C HIS A 193 -7.11 5.59 -17.18
N LEU A 194 -7.54 4.62 -17.98
CA LEU A 194 -6.67 3.70 -18.69
C LEU A 194 -7.02 3.74 -20.17
N GLN A 195 -6.02 4.05 -21.00
CA GLN A 195 -6.09 3.94 -22.45
C GLN A 195 -5.18 2.80 -22.90
N VAL A 196 -5.72 1.87 -23.69
CA VAL A 196 -4.98 0.71 -24.22
C VAL A 196 -5.12 0.66 -25.73
N THR A 197 -4.01 0.52 -26.44
CA THR A 197 -3.95 0.50 -27.89
C THR A 197 -3.26 -0.77 -28.39
N ALA A 198 -3.89 -1.51 -29.30
CA ALA A 198 -3.26 -2.57 -30.07
C ALA A 198 -2.86 -2.02 -31.45
N ASN A 199 -1.60 -2.19 -31.85
CA ASN A 199 -1.14 -1.81 -33.20
C ASN A 199 -0.91 -3.08 -34.05
N GLY A 200 -1.77 -3.30 -35.03
CA GLY A 200 -1.68 -4.40 -35.99
C GLY A 200 -0.40 -4.32 -36.82
N GLY A 201 0.17 -5.48 -37.15
CA GLY A 201 1.25 -5.60 -38.11
C GLY A 201 0.75 -6.01 -39.49
N LEU A 202 1.57 -5.77 -40.51
CA LEU A 202 1.28 -6.17 -41.88
C LEU A 202 1.04 -7.68 -42.03
N PHE A 203 1.67 -8.50 -41.16
CA PHE A 203 1.62 -9.97 -41.20
C PHE A 203 1.17 -10.62 -39.89
N GLU A 204 1.02 -9.85 -38.82
CA GLU A 204 0.79 -10.41 -37.49
C GLU A 204 -0.29 -9.63 -36.73
N LYS A 205 -1.18 -10.39 -36.10
CA LYS A 205 -2.15 -9.91 -35.12
C LYS A 205 -1.42 -9.29 -33.92
N SER A 206 -1.94 -8.19 -33.40
CA SER A 206 -1.55 -7.61 -32.12
C SER A 206 -2.65 -7.78 -31.08
N GLU A 207 -2.27 -8.10 -29.85
CA GLU A 207 -3.16 -8.28 -28.71
C GLU A 207 -2.52 -7.66 -27.48
N ILE A 208 -3.29 -6.91 -26.73
CA ILE A 208 -2.86 -6.39 -25.43
C ILE A 208 -3.99 -6.50 -24.42
N HIS A 209 -3.64 -6.96 -23.23
CA HIS A 209 -4.54 -7.10 -22.10
C HIS A 209 -3.90 -6.42 -20.88
N VAL A 210 -4.54 -5.37 -20.39
CA VAL A 210 -4.07 -4.61 -19.23
C VAL A 210 -5.16 -4.62 -18.16
N LYS A 211 -4.77 -4.96 -16.93
CA LYS A 211 -5.58 -4.81 -15.73
C LYS A 211 -5.01 -3.74 -14.84
N VAL A 212 -5.89 -2.96 -14.23
CA VAL A 212 -5.54 -1.96 -13.23
C VAL A 212 -6.32 -2.25 -11.97
N TYR A 213 -5.59 -2.42 -10.88
CA TYR A 213 -6.11 -2.63 -9.54
C TYR A 213 -6.03 -1.32 -8.78
N ALA A 214 -7.09 -0.97 -8.06
CA ALA A 214 -7.10 0.18 -7.16
C ALA A 214 -7.24 -0.31 -5.72
N THR A 215 -6.39 0.20 -4.85
CA THR A 215 -6.52 0.05 -3.40
C THR A 215 -7.35 1.23 -2.90
N LEU A 216 -8.52 0.94 -2.36
CA LEU A 216 -9.38 1.91 -1.70
C LEU A 216 -9.10 1.91 -0.20
N VAL A 217 -9.17 3.06 0.45
CA VAL A 217 -9.07 3.23 1.90
C VAL A 217 -10.33 3.89 2.46
N ARG A 218 -10.80 3.42 3.62
CA ARG A 218 -11.92 4.01 4.34
C ARG A 218 -11.50 5.27 5.09
N LEU A 219 -12.18 6.38 4.80
CA LEU A 219 -11.94 7.70 5.36
C LEU A 219 -13.07 8.22 6.27
N GLN A 220 -14.24 7.56 6.32
CA GLN A 220 -15.38 8.02 7.13
C GLN A 220 -16.25 6.89 7.69
#